data_AF-I7LFB8-F1
#
_entry.id   AF-I7LFB8-F1
#
_cell.length_a   1.000
_cell.length_b   1.000
_cell.length_c   1.000
_cell.angle_alpha   90.00
_cell.angle_beta   90.00
_cell.angle_gamma   90.00
#
_symmetry.space_group_name_H-M   'P 1'
#
loop_
_entity.id
_entity.type
_entity.pdbx_description
1 polymer ?
#
loop_
_entity_poly.entity_id
_entity_poly.type
_entity_poly.pdbx_seq_one_letter_code
_entity_poly.pdbx_strand_id
1 'polypeptide(L)' 'MLYRQYLLKSGVKDEQIIYLSFEDFENIALYDPEKLYAFLQEHIIDGEKMYILLDEIQYVKDWQKVVNSLQLKFNDYR' A
#
# COMPACT_ATOMS: atom_id res chain seq x y z
N MET A 1 -14.05 4.07 3.54
CA MET A 1 -12.98 3.77 4.53
C MET A 1 -12.91 4.84 5.63
N LEU A 2 -13.35 4.52 6.85
CA LEU A 2 -13.33 5.45 8.00
C LEU A 2 -11.89 5.85 8.40
N TYR A 3 -10.93 4.92 8.29
CA TYR A 3 -9.54 5.18 8.66
C TYR A 3 -8.86 6.16 7.70
N ARG A 4 -9.09 6.04 6.37
CA ARG A 4 -8.62 7.05 5.39
C ARG A 4 -9.12 8.46 5.73
N GLN A 5 -10.42 8.59 6.06
CA GLN A 5 -10.98 9.88 6.46
C GLN A 5 -10.36 10.41 7.75
N TYR A 6 -10.08 9.53 8.72
CA TYR A 6 -9.37 9.89 9.95
C TYR A 6 -7.96 10.43 9.63
N LEU A 7 -7.18 9.74 8.80
CA LEU A 7 -5.84 10.18 8.40
C LEU A 7 -5.86 11.58 7.76
N LEU A 8 -6.76 11.79 6.81
CA LEU A 8 -6.95 13.10 6.17
C LEU A 8 -7.30 14.20 7.18
N LYS A 9 -8.21 13.91 8.12
CA LYS A 9 -8.58 14.84 9.20
C LYS A 9 -7.43 15.11 10.18
N SER A 10 -6.49 14.18 10.31
CA SER A 10 -5.28 14.32 11.12
C SER A 10 -4.14 15.05 10.40
N GLY A 11 -4.37 15.55 9.19
CA GLY A 11 -3.39 16.33 8.42
C GLY A 11 -2.49 15.51 7.50
N VAL A 12 -2.75 14.21 7.33
CA VAL A 12 -2.08 13.40 6.30
C VAL A 12 -2.58 13.85 4.93
N LYS A 13 -1.66 14.07 3.98
CA LYS A 13 -2.02 14.46 2.61
C LYS A 13 -2.56 13.28 1.83
N ASP A 14 -3.42 13.53 0.85
CA ASP A 14 -4.00 12.48 0.01
C ASP A 14 -2.93 11.65 -0.71
N GLU A 15 -1.89 12.34 -1.21
CA GLU A 15 -0.71 11.76 -1.88
C GLU A 15 0.10 10.81 -0.97
N GLN A 16 -0.03 10.93 0.35
CA GLN A 16 0.64 10.03 1.32
C GLN A 16 -0.18 8.76 1.60
N ILE A 17 -1.38 8.63 1.02
CA ILE A 17 -2.29 7.51 1.27
C ILE A 17 -2.49 6.72 -0.03
N ILE A 18 -1.99 5.49 -0.04
CA ILE A 18 -2.29 4.52 -1.10
C ILE A 18 -3.41 3.62 -0.59
N TYR A 19 -4.54 3.59 -1.30
CA TYR A 19 -5.66 2.70 -0.99
C TYR A 19 -5.93 1.76 -2.16
N LEU A 20 -6.00 0.46 -1.88
CA LEU A 20 -6.38 -0.57 -2.84
C LEU A 20 -7.46 -1.47 -2.23
N SER A 21 -8.50 -1.75 -3.02
CA SER A 21 -9.48 -2.80 -2.74
C SER A 21 -9.31 -3.91 -3.77
N PHE A 22 -9.03 -5.12 -3.30
CA PHE A 22 -8.87 -6.28 -4.17
C PHE A 22 -10.21 -6.97 -4.50
N GLU A 23 -11.36 -6.35 -4.22
CA GLU A 23 -12.63 -6.73 -4.86
C GLU A 23 -12.86 -6.01 -6.18
N ASP A 24 -12.17 -4.88 -6.38
CA ASP A 24 -12.24 -4.13 -7.63
C ASP A 24 -11.52 -4.89 -8.74
N PHE A 25 -12.26 -5.17 -9.82
CA PHE A 25 -11.74 -5.90 -10.96
C PHE A 25 -10.59 -5.16 -11.65
N GLU A 26 -10.52 -3.82 -11.55
CA GLU A 26 -9.39 -3.03 -12.06
C GLU A 26 -8.07 -3.43 -11.38
N ASN A 27 -8.13 -3.95 -10.16
CA ASN A 27 -6.96 -4.37 -9.38
C ASN A 27 -6.60 -5.85 -9.55
N ILE A 28 -7.28 -6.61 -10.43
CA ILE A 28 -7.02 -8.05 -10.60
C ILE A 28 -5.57 -8.35 -11.00
N ALA A 29 -4.94 -7.44 -11.74
CA ALA A 29 -3.54 -7.56 -12.12
C ALA A 29 -2.61 -7.49 -10.89
N LEU A 30 -3.02 -6.83 -9.82
CA LEU A 30 -2.26 -6.67 -8.58
C LEU A 30 -2.39 -7.87 -7.64
N TYR A 31 -3.11 -8.93 -8.03
CA TYR A 31 -3.10 -10.19 -7.28
C TYR A 31 -1.75 -10.91 -7.39
N ASP A 32 -0.99 -10.56 -8.41
CA ASP A 32 0.40 -10.94 -8.55
C ASP A 32 1.28 -10.08 -7.61
N PRO A 33 2.08 -10.70 -6.72
CA PRO A 33 2.87 -9.96 -5.73
C PRO A 33 3.95 -9.07 -6.36
N GLU A 34 4.53 -9.45 -7.50
CA GLU A 34 5.56 -8.64 -8.16
C GLU A 34 4.93 -7.38 -8.73
N LYS A 35 3.74 -7.50 -9.34
CA LYS A 35 2.97 -6.35 -9.85
C LYS A 35 2.50 -5.43 -8.73
N LEU A 36 1.98 -5.99 -7.62
CA LEU A 36 1.62 -5.18 -6.46
C LEU A 36 2.83 -4.43 -5.91
N TYR A 37 3.96 -5.11 -5.75
CA TYR A 37 5.18 -4.48 -5.24
C TYR A 37 5.63 -3.33 -6.16
N ALA A 38 5.71 -3.57 -7.47
CA ALA A 38 6.09 -2.54 -8.45
C ALA A 38 5.14 -1.34 -8.40
N PHE A 39 3.82 -1.59 -8.42
CA PHE A 39 2.81 -0.54 -8.29
C PHE A 39 3.01 0.29 -7.02
N LEU A 40 3.18 -0.36 -5.86
CA LEU A 40 3.39 0.35 -4.60
C LEU A 40 4.69 1.17 -4.62
N GLN A 41 5.78 0.66 -5.20
CA GLN A 41 7.04 1.39 -5.31
C GLN A 41 6.89 2.69 -6.10
N GLU A 42 6.17 2.65 -7.22
CA GLU A 42 5.98 3.80 -8.12
C GLU A 42 5.16 4.92 -7.48
N HIS A 43 4.33 4.59 -6.48
CA HIS A 43 3.45 5.54 -5.79
C HIS A 43 3.97 5.98 -4.42
N ILE A 44 5.10 5.43 -3.95
CA ILE A 44 5.74 5.85 -2.71
C ILE A 44 6.50 7.15 -2.93
N ILE A 45 6.34 8.10 -2.01
CA ILE A 45 7.06 9.37 -2.00
C ILE A 45 8.25 9.24 -1.03
N ASP A 46 9.46 9.36 -1.57
CA ASP A 46 10.67 9.28 -0.77
C ASP A 46 10.76 10.39 0.29
N GLY A 47 11.19 10.02 1.50
CA GLY A 47 11.34 10.96 2.63
C GLY A 47 10.05 11.33 3.33
N GLU A 48 8.89 10.86 2.85
CA GLU A 48 7.59 11.08 3.46
C GLU A 48 7.05 9.81 4.11
N LYS A 49 6.27 9.98 5.19
CA LYS A 49 5.55 8.84 5.78
C LYS A 49 4.37 8.47 4.90
N MET A 50 4.38 7.24 4.39
CA MET A 50 3.31 6.68 3.56
C MET A 50 2.35 5.80 4.39
N TYR A 51 1.07 5.83 4.04
CA TYR A 51 0.01 5.00 4.63
C TYR A 51 -0.59 4.12 3.53
N ILE A 52 -0.26 2.83 3.57
CA ILE A 52 -0.73 1.85 2.57
C ILE A 52 -1.89 1.06 3.19
N LEU A 53 -3.09 1.22 2.63
CA LEU A 53 -4.33 0.63 3.09
C LEU A 53 -4.78 -0.41 2.05
N LEU A 54 -4.62 -1.69 2.40
CA LEU A 54 -4.92 -2.82 1.53
C LEU A 54 -6.15 -3.56 2.06
N ASP A 55 -7.23 -3.57 1.28
CA ASP A 55 -8.49 -4.22 1.63
C ASP A 55 -8.68 -5.51 0.83
N GLU A 56 -9.14 -6.57 1.48
CA GLU A 56 -9.26 -7.92 0.88
C GLU A 56 -7.91 -8.48 0.36
N ILE A 57 -6.81 -8.19 1.08
CA ILE A 57 -5.43 -8.56 0.71
C ILE A 57 -5.21 -10.07 0.49
N GLN A 58 -6.09 -10.93 1.00
CA GLN A 58 -5.98 -12.37 0.82
C GLN A 58 -6.12 -12.85 -0.63
N TYR A 59 -6.63 -12.01 -1.56
CA TYR A 59 -6.61 -12.30 -3.00
C TYR A 59 -5.21 -12.25 -3.60
N VAL A 60 -4.30 -11.49 -2.98
CA VAL A 60 -2.93 -11.34 -3.47
C VAL A 60 -2.09 -12.51 -2.99
N LYS A 61 -1.50 -13.23 -3.95
CA LYS A 61 -0.61 -14.37 -3.64
C LYS A 61 0.65 -13.87 -2.94
N ASP A 62 1.10 -14.56 -1.89
CA ASP A 62 2.33 -14.26 -1.16
C ASP A 62 2.46 -12.79 -0.70
N TRP A 63 1.35 -12.11 -0.42
CA TRP A 63 1.31 -10.69 -0.07
C TRP A 63 2.24 -10.30 1.09
N GLN A 64 2.52 -11.22 2.01
CA GLN A 64 3.44 -10.98 3.14
C GLN A 64 4.85 -10.64 2.65
N LYS A 65 5.29 -11.21 1.52
CA LYS A 65 6.61 -10.90 0.94
C LYS A 65 6.67 -9.43 0.51
N VAL A 66 5.60 -8.92 -0.11
CA VAL A 66 5.50 -7.51 -0.53
C VAL A 66 5.60 -6.59 0.69
N VAL A 67 4.82 -6.84 1.74
CA VAL A 67 4.84 -6.04 2.97
C VAL A 67 6.21 -6.08 3.64
N ASN A 68 6.81 -7.26 3.78
CA ASN A 68 8.14 -7.41 4.37
C ASN A 68 9.21 -6.66 3.57
N SER A 69 9.19 -6.77 2.23
CA SER A 69 10.10 -6.04 1.36
C SER A 69 9.96 -4.52 1.48
N LEU A 70 8.72 -4.01 1.55
CA LEU A 70 8.48 -2.57 1.76
C LEU A 70 9.00 -2.10 3.12
N GLN A 71 8.75 -2.86 4.18
CA GLN A 71 9.25 -2.52 5.52
C GLN A 71 10.78 -2.51 5.57
N LEU A 72 11.44 -3.51 4.98
CA LEU A 72 12.89 -3.59 4.90
C LEU A 72 13.49 -2.41 4.12
N LYS A 73 12.81 -1.93 3.07
CA LYS A 73 13.31 -0.86 2.21
C LYS A 73 13.07 0.54 2.79
N PHE A 74 11.91 0.79 3.38
CA PHE A 74 11.45 2.15 3.70
C PHE A 74 11.35 2.46 5.19
N ASN A 75 11.40 1.46 6.05
CA ASN A 75 11.16 1.63 7.49
C ASN A 75 12.40 1.31 8.34
N ASP A 76 13.59 1.61 7.79
CA ASP A 76 14.94 1.40 8.31
C ASP A 76 14.95 0.85 9.75
N TYR A 77 15.11 -0.47 9.91
CA TYR A 77 15.24 -1.12 11.23
C TYR A 77 16.63 -0.86 11.85
N ARG A 78 17.25 0.28 11.57
CA ARG A 78 18.58 0.69 12.06
C ARG A 78 18.51 1.95 12.88
#